data_AF-A0ABD0V274-F1
#
_entry.id   AF-A0ABD0V274-F1
#
_cell.length_a   1.000
_cell.length_b   1.000
_cell.length_c   1.000
_cell.angle_alpha   90.00
_cell.angle_beta   90.00
_cell.angle_gamma   90.00
#
_symmetry.space_group_name_H-M   'P 1'
#
loop_
_entity.id
_entity.type
_entity.pdbx_description
1 polymer ?
#
loop_
_entity_poly.entity_id
_entity_poly.type
_entity_poly.pdbx_seq_one_letter_code
_entity_poly.pdbx_strand_id
1 'polypeptide(L)'
;MEKIAENRTIIQYFPYVTRWDYLATMFTEAITVNAPERLESVQVPKRANYIRVIMLELSRIASHLLWLGPFMANIGAQTPFFYILRERELIYDLFEAATGMQMMHNYFRIRGVAADLPYGSIDKCFDFCDYFLTEVVEYQKLIMRNPIFLERDEGVGIIGGEETINLGLSGPMLRASGIQWDLRKVDRYECYNKFDWEVKWQKKRIGEMQESIKNIQQALEEISGGPYENLENRRFHATNEIKKKITS
;
A
#
# COMPACT_ATOMS: atom_id res chain seq x y z
N MET A 1 -13.65 13.34 -12.01
CA MET A 1 -12.19 13.28 -11.77
C MET A 1 -11.42 13.06 -13.06
N GLU A 2 -11.84 12.14 -13.92
CA GLU A 2 -11.15 11.84 -15.19
C GLU A 2 -11.15 13.03 -16.16
N LYS A 3 -12.27 13.75 -16.29
CA LYS A 3 -12.33 14.96 -17.13
C LYS A 3 -11.38 16.08 -16.69
N ILE A 4 -11.05 16.13 -15.40
CA ILE A 4 -10.08 17.09 -14.87
C ILE A 4 -8.65 16.66 -15.26
N ALA A 5 -8.39 15.35 -15.33
CA ALA A 5 -7.10 14.81 -15.75
C ALA A 5 -6.74 15.22 -17.18
N GLU A 6 -7.73 15.28 -18.09
CA GLU A 6 -7.51 15.71 -19.48
C GLU A 6 -6.97 17.15 -19.59
N ASN A 7 -7.34 18.02 -18.66
CA ASN A 7 -6.99 19.44 -18.69
C ASN A 7 -5.79 19.80 -17.80
N ARG A 8 -5.19 18.82 -17.12
CA ARG A 8 -4.13 19.04 -16.12
C ARG A 8 -2.91 18.18 -16.45
N THR A 9 -1.73 18.67 -16.08
CA THR A 9 -0.52 17.85 -16.15
C THR A 9 -0.54 16.77 -15.06
N ILE A 10 0.21 15.68 -15.24
CA ILE A 10 0.24 14.56 -14.28
C ILE A 10 0.58 15.04 -12.86
N ILE A 11 1.53 15.96 -12.72
CA ILE A 11 1.93 16.53 -11.42
C ILE A 11 0.80 17.32 -10.77
N GLN A 12 0.05 18.09 -11.56
CA GLN A 12 -1.12 18.85 -11.08
C GLN A 12 -2.31 17.95 -10.75
N TYR A 13 -2.43 16.82 -11.45
CA TYR A 13 -3.48 15.85 -11.20
C TYR A 13 -3.23 15.00 -9.94
N PHE A 14 -1.97 14.86 -9.53
CA PHE A 14 -1.56 14.00 -8.41
C PHE A 14 -2.37 14.18 -7.12
N PRO A 15 -2.64 15.41 -6.62
CA PRO A 15 -3.43 15.61 -5.40
C PRO A 15 -4.90 15.20 -5.52
N TYR A 16 -5.41 15.01 -6.72
CA TYR A 16 -6.74 14.47 -6.95
C TYR A 16 -6.74 12.93 -6.81
N VAL A 17 -5.65 12.28 -7.19
CA VAL A 17 -5.48 10.82 -7.12
C VAL A 17 -5.44 10.34 -5.67
N THR A 18 -4.77 11.10 -4.79
CA THR A 18 -4.72 10.82 -3.35
C THR A 18 -6.10 10.89 -2.68
N ARG A 19 -7.12 11.35 -3.41
CA ARG A 19 -8.52 11.46 -2.93
C ARG A 19 -9.44 10.41 -3.54
N TRP A 20 -8.96 9.57 -4.46
CA TRP A 20 -9.77 8.50 -5.05
C TRP A 20 -10.13 7.45 -4.01
N ASP A 21 -9.12 6.96 -3.28
CA ASP A 21 -9.27 6.15 -2.10
C ASP A 21 -8.58 6.87 -0.94
N TYR A 22 -9.38 7.45 -0.05
CA TYR A 22 -8.88 8.20 1.11
C TYR A 22 -8.32 7.31 2.22
N LEU A 23 -8.49 5.99 2.11
CA LEU A 23 -7.99 5.02 3.08
C LEU A 23 -6.58 4.56 2.74
N ALA A 24 -6.36 4.28 1.46
CA ALA A 24 -5.16 3.65 0.95
C ALA A 24 -4.50 4.57 -0.11
N THR A 25 -4.28 5.83 0.27
CA THR A 25 -3.84 6.90 -0.64
C THR A 25 -2.53 6.58 -1.37
N MET A 26 -1.59 5.89 -0.71
CA MET A 26 -0.32 5.50 -1.34
C MET A 26 -0.50 4.49 -2.49
N PHE A 27 -1.54 3.66 -2.49
CA PHE A 27 -1.79 2.73 -3.60
C PHE A 27 -2.23 3.45 -4.86
N THR A 28 -3.11 4.45 -4.73
CA THR A 28 -3.58 5.23 -5.88
C THR A 28 -2.45 6.09 -6.43
N GLU A 29 -1.60 6.65 -5.54
CA GLU A 29 -0.36 7.29 -5.93
C GLU A 29 0.57 6.33 -6.71
N ALA A 30 0.81 5.13 -6.21
CA ALA A 30 1.68 4.15 -6.88
C ALA A 30 1.17 3.78 -8.26
N ILE A 31 -0.15 3.56 -8.43
CA ILE A 31 -0.74 3.23 -9.73
C ILE A 31 -0.49 4.36 -10.74
N THR A 32 -0.68 5.61 -10.34
CA THR A 32 -0.53 6.77 -11.23
C THR A 32 0.92 7.12 -11.54
N VAL A 33 1.86 6.70 -10.69
CA VAL A 33 3.31 6.83 -10.94
C VAL A 33 3.84 5.66 -11.77
N ASN A 34 3.43 4.43 -11.47
CA ASN A 34 3.92 3.22 -12.14
C ASN A 34 3.47 3.16 -13.60
N ALA A 35 2.29 3.70 -13.94
CA ALA A 35 1.79 3.74 -15.32
C ALA A 35 2.73 4.53 -16.27
N PRO A 36 3.05 5.81 -16.04
CA PRO A 36 4.00 6.54 -16.89
C PRO A 36 5.43 6.00 -16.80
N GLU A 37 5.86 5.48 -15.63
CA GLU A 37 7.18 4.83 -15.52
C GLU A 37 7.31 3.60 -16.42
N ARG A 38 6.24 2.78 -16.53
CA ARG A 38 6.19 1.63 -17.43
C ARG A 38 6.12 2.05 -18.90
N LEU A 39 5.40 3.13 -19.23
CA LEU A 39 5.33 3.67 -20.58
C LEU A 39 6.70 4.20 -21.06
N GLU A 40 7.42 4.93 -20.20
CA GLU A 40 8.76 5.45 -20.51
C GLU A 40 9.89 4.45 -20.25
N SER A 41 9.59 3.27 -19.70
CA SER A 41 10.57 2.24 -19.28
C SER A 41 11.68 2.81 -18.38
N VAL A 42 11.34 3.75 -17.49
CA VAL A 42 12.31 4.41 -16.62
C VAL A 42 12.59 3.54 -15.41
N GLN A 43 13.88 3.32 -15.13
CA GLN A 43 14.30 2.61 -13.92
C GLN A 43 14.25 3.51 -12.69
N VAL A 44 13.50 3.06 -11.69
CA VAL A 44 13.43 3.67 -10.36
C VAL A 44 14.63 3.21 -9.52
N PRO A 45 15.26 4.10 -8.73
CA PRO A 45 16.36 3.71 -7.85
C PRO A 45 15.94 2.62 -6.85
N LYS A 46 16.86 1.71 -6.50
CA LYS A 46 16.58 0.60 -5.58
C LYS A 46 16.03 1.09 -4.24
N ARG A 47 16.63 2.14 -3.65
CA ARG A 47 16.19 2.75 -2.39
C ARG A 47 14.75 3.23 -2.46
N ALA A 48 14.38 3.93 -3.55
CA ALA A 48 13.03 4.41 -3.76
C ALA A 48 12.01 3.26 -3.86
N ASN A 49 12.35 2.14 -4.49
CA ASN A 49 11.48 0.97 -4.53
C ASN A 49 11.23 0.38 -3.12
N TYR A 50 12.26 0.25 -2.28
CA TYR A 50 12.08 -0.23 -0.91
C TYR A 50 11.21 0.72 -0.08
N ILE A 51 11.43 2.04 -0.18
CA ILE A 51 10.59 3.04 0.49
C ILE A 51 9.14 2.95 0.03
N ARG A 52 8.90 2.80 -1.29
CA ARG A 52 7.55 2.61 -1.84
C ARG A 52 6.88 1.37 -1.27
N VAL A 53 7.58 0.22 -1.23
CA VAL A 53 7.02 -1.01 -0.67
C VAL A 53 6.68 -0.85 0.82
N ILE A 54 7.57 -0.25 1.61
CA ILE A 54 7.30 0.00 3.04
C ILE A 54 6.02 0.84 3.21
N MET A 55 5.92 1.95 2.47
CA MET A 55 4.74 2.83 2.53
C MET A 55 3.46 2.15 2.04
N LEU A 56 3.54 1.32 1.01
CA LEU A 56 2.41 0.56 0.48
C LEU A 56 1.93 -0.50 1.47
N GLU A 57 2.83 -1.25 2.10
CA GLU A 57 2.45 -2.28 3.07
C GLU A 57 1.94 -1.67 4.38
N LEU A 58 2.49 -0.53 4.84
CA LEU A 58 1.90 0.25 5.93
C LEU A 58 0.48 0.73 5.58
N SER A 59 0.28 1.22 4.35
CA SER A 59 -1.05 1.62 3.87
C SER A 59 -2.01 0.44 3.76
N ARG A 60 -1.50 -0.77 3.46
CA ARG A 60 -2.31 -2.00 3.44
C ARG A 60 -2.81 -2.33 4.84
N ILE A 61 -1.93 -2.28 5.82
CA ILE A 61 -2.28 -2.51 7.23
C ILE A 61 -3.34 -1.48 7.67
N ALA A 62 -3.13 -0.19 7.39
CA ALA A 62 -4.08 0.86 7.74
C ALA A 62 -5.47 0.65 7.08
N SER A 63 -5.50 0.19 5.82
CA SER A 63 -6.75 -0.16 5.11
C SER A 63 -7.44 -1.38 5.71
N HIS A 64 -6.69 -2.43 6.06
CA HIS A 64 -7.26 -3.64 6.69
C HIS A 64 -7.76 -3.40 8.10
N LEU A 65 -7.09 -2.55 8.87
CA LEU A 65 -7.54 -2.08 10.17
C LEU A 65 -8.89 -1.36 10.06
N LEU A 66 -9.02 -0.40 9.13
CA LEU A 66 -10.29 0.29 8.94
C LEU A 66 -11.37 -0.57 8.27
N TRP A 67 -11.02 -1.67 7.61
CA TRP A 67 -12.03 -2.65 7.25
C TRP A 67 -12.53 -3.39 8.51
N LEU A 68 -11.62 -3.83 9.38
CA LEU A 68 -11.95 -4.65 10.56
C LEU A 68 -12.78 -3.88 11.59
N GLY A 69 -12.44 -2.62 11.89
CA GLY A 69 -13.08 -1.85 12.96
C GLY A 69 -14.58 -1.60 12.76
N PRO A 70 -14.98 -0.84 11.72
CA PRO A 70 -16.38 -0.64 11.35
C PRO A 70 -17.13 -1.96 11.11
N PHE A 71 -16.48 -2.97 10.54
CA PHE A 71 -17.11 -4.28 10.36
C PHE A 71 -17.48 -4.92 11.72
N MET A 72 -16.58 -4.88 12.71
CA MET A 72 -16.89 -5.30 14.07
C MET A 72 -17.98 -4.44 14.72
N ALA A 73 -17.94 -3.13 14.53
CA ALA A 73 -18.94 -2.20 15.07
C ALA A 73 -20.34 -2.49 14.51
N ASN A 74 -20.45 -2.83 13.22
CA ASN A 74 -21.70 -3.22 12.58
C ASN A 74 -22.23 -4.57 13.08
N ILE A 75 -21.35 -5.48 13.51
CA ILE A 75 -21.72 -6.73 14.20
C ILE A 75 -22.07 -6.45 15.68
N GLY A 76 -21.85 -5.23 16.18
CA GLY A 76 -22.20 -4.83 17.55
C GLY A 76 -21.05 -4.92 18.55
N ALA A 77 -19.83 -5.27 18.10
CA ALA A 77 -18.63 -5.20 18.92
C ALA A 77 -17.98 -3.82 18.77
N GLN A 78 -18.29 -2.91 19.70
CA GLN A 78 -17.78 -1.53 19.65
C GLN A 78 -16.38 -1.37 20.24
N THR A 79 -15.96 -2.21 21.18
CA THR A 79 -14.64 -2.06 21.83
C THR A 79 -13.45 -2.26 20.90
N PRO A 80 -13.42 -3.24 19.96
CA PRO A 80 -12.28 -3.41 19.06
C PRO A 80 -12.10 -2.22 18.11
N PHE A 81 -13.16 -1.47 17.82
CA PHE A 81 -13.09 -0.28 16.98
C PHE A 81 -12.12 0.77 17.54
N PHE A 82 -12.12 0.97 18.86
CA PHE A 82 -11.22 1.95 19.49
C PHE A 82 -9.77 1.50 19.54
N TYR A 83 -9.51 0.20 19.69
CA TYR A 83 -8.16 -0.33 19.63
C TYR A 83 -7.59 -0.11 18.23
N ILE A 84 -8.32 -0.54 17.21
CA ILE A 84 -7.93 -0.41 15.80
C ILE A 84 -7.59 1.04 15.40
N LEU A 85 -8.33 2.03 15.92
CA LEU A 85 -8.01 3.45 15.67
C LEU A 85 -6.71 3.90 16.35
N ARG A 86 -6.37 3.34 17.51
CA ARG A 86 -5.08 3.59 18.18
C ARG A 86 -3.91 3.11 17.34
N GLU A 87 -3.92 1.88 16.83
CA GLU A 87 -2.79 1.41 16.00
C GLU A 87 -2.72 2.14 14.67
N ARG A 88 -3.88 2.57 14.13
CA ARG A 88 -3.92 3.38 12.92
C ARG A 88 -3.27 4.75 13.11
N GLU A 89 -3.39 5.34 14.30
CA GLU A 89 -2.71 6.59 14.63
C GLU A 89 -1.18 6.43 14.64
N LEU A 90 -0.66 5.29 15.13
CA LEU A 90 0.79 5.02 15.08
C LEU A 90 1.32 4.95 13.64
N ILE A 91 0.52 4.41 12.71
CA ILE A 91 0.88 4.41 11.28
C ILE A 91 0.85 5.85 10.72
N TYR A 92 -0.10 6.67 11.17
CA TYR A 92 -0.19 8.07 10.77
C TYR A 92 0.96 8.93 11.28
N ASP A 93 1.47 8.67 12.48
CA ASP A 93 2.69 9.30 12.97
C ASP A 93 3.89 9.00 12.07
N LEU A 94 3.98 7.76 11.54
CA LEU A 94 5.04 7.38 10.59
C LEU A 94 4.88 8.09 9.24
N PHE A 95 3.65 8.21 8.74
CA PHE A 95 3.37 8.94 7.50
C PHE A 95 3.60 10.44 7.62
N GLU A 96 3.20 11.03 8.75
CA GLU A 96 3.44 12.43 9.06
C GLU A 96 4.94 12.71 9.16
N ALA A 97 5.69 11.83 9.82
CA ALA A 97 7.14 11.95 9.88
C ALA A 97 7.77 11.94 8.47
N ALA A 98 7.34 11.06 7.57
CA ALA A 98 7.92 10.95 6.24
C ALA A 98 7.47 12.03 5.25
N THR A 99 6.23 12.51 5.35
CA THR A 99 5.58 13.31 4.29
C THR A 99 5.11 14.70 4.77
N GLY A 100 5.00 14.88 6.09
CA GLY A 100 4.43 16.06 6.73
C GLY A 100 2.89 16.10 6.72
N MET A 101 2.22 15.07 6.21
CA MET A 101 0.76 14.98 6.17
C MET A 101 0.29 13.62 6.69
N GLN A 102 -0.89 13.56 7.32
CA GLN A 102 -1.43 12.32 7.90
C GLN A 102 -2.25 11.46 6.93
N MET A 103 -2.86 12.05 5.90
CA MET A 103 -3.76 11.33 4.98
C MET A 103 -3.44 11.55 3.49
N MET A 104 -3.27 12.80 3.05
CA MET A 104 -3.07 13.15 1.64
C MET A 104 -1.60 13.38 1.30
N HIS A 105 -0.81 12.31 1.33
CA HIS A 105 0.65 12.35 1.37
C HIS A 105 1.33 12.99 0.16
N ASN A 106 0.84 12.78 -1.06
CA ASN A 106 1.48 13.24 -2.31
C ASN A 106 2.98 12.91 -2.35
N TYR A 107 3.33 11.71 -1.87
CA TYR A 107 4.70 11.35 -1.53
C TYR A 107 5.39 10.67 -2.70
N PHE A 108 4.69 9.82 -3.44
CA PHE A 108 5.29 9.21 -4.62
C PHE A 108 5.39 10.22 -5.76
N ARG A 109 6.50 10.15 -6.49
CA ARG A 109 6.75 10.99 -7.65
C ARG A 109 7.26 10.13 -8.78
N ILE A 110 7.00 10.56 -10.01
CA ILE A 110 7.53 9.89 -11.19
C ILE A 110 9.05 9.82 -11.04
N ARG A 111 9.60 8.60 -11.15
CA ARG A 111 11.02 8.22 -11.03
C ARG A 111 11.58 8.15 -9.61
N GLY A 112 10.75 8.19 -8.58
CA GLY A 112 11.17 7.95 -7.20
C GLY A 112 10.17 8.40 -6.16
N VAL A 113 10.67 9.14 -5.18
CA VAL A 113 9.92 9.60 -4.02
C VAL A 113 10.20 11.09 -3.79
N ALA A 114 9.25 11.84 -3.25
CA ALA A 114 9.38 13.28 -3.05
C ALA A 114 10.52 13.65 -2.07
N ALA A 115 10.63 12.91 -0.96
CA ALA A 115 11.64 13.11 0.07
C ALA A 115 12.12 11.75 0.61
N ASP A 116 13.36 11.68 1.10
CA ASP A 116 13.86 10.49 1.79
C ASP A 116 13.25 10.36 3.20
N LEU A 117 13.35 9.17 3.79
CA LEU A 117 12.93 8.92 5.16
C LEU A 117 13.77 9.75 6.15
N PRO A 118 13.14 10.40 7.16
CA PRO A 118 13.88 11.11 8.18
C PRO A 118 14.72 10.18 9.05
N TYR A 119 15.69 10.78 9.74
CA TYR A 119 16.54 10.05 10.68
C TYR A 119 15.70 9.44 11.81
N GLY A 120 15.94 8.16 12.12
CA GLY A 120 15.21 7.41 13.15
C GLY A 120 13.84 6.86 12.72
N SER A 121 13.38 7.13 11.49
CA SER A 121 12.12 6.54 10.99
C SER A 121 12.22 5.03 10.80
N ILE A 122 13.40 4.50 10.48
CA ILE A 122 13.62 3.06 10.31
C ILE A 122 13.42 2.33 11.63
N ASP A 123 14.04 2.82 12.70
CA ASP A 123 13.94 2.22 14.04
C ASP A 123 12.49 2.26 14.54
N LYS A 124 11.80 3.40 14.37
CA LYS A 124 10.38 3.52 14.70
C LYS A 124 9.49 2.55 13.91
N CYS A 125 9.80 2.30 12.64
CA CYS A 125 9.08 1.31 11.84
C CYS A 125 9.30 -0.11 12.37
N PHE A 126 10.52 -0.46 12.83
CA PHE A 126 10.78 -1.74 13.48
C PHE A 126 10.00 -1.87 14.80
N ASP A 127 10.03 -0.85 15.66
CA ASP A 127 9.28 -0.83 16.92
C ASP A 127 7.77 -1.02 16.67
N PHE A 128 7.24 -0.35 15.63
CA PHE A 128 5.86 -0.53 15.21
C PHE A 128 5.57 -1.96 14.74
N CYS A 129 6.45 -2.57 13.95
CA CYS A 129 6.26 -3.94 13.46
C CYS A 129 6.17 -4.94 14.62
N ASP A 130 7.05 -4.81 15.62
CA ASP A 130 7.09 -5.70 16.78
C ASP A 130 5.86 -5.52 17.69
N TYR A 131 5.47 -4.26 17.92
CA TYR A 131 4.25 -3.94 18.65
C TYR A 131 3.01 -4.50 17.93
N PHE A 132 2.87 -4.22 16.64
CA PHE A 132 1.68 -4.58 15.88
C PHE A 132 1.52 -6.10 15.69
N LEU A 133 2.63 -6.87 15.62
CA LEU A 133 2.56 -8.33 15.62
C LEU A 133 1.87 -8.89 16.88
N THR A 134 2.11 -8.27 18.04
CA THR A 134 1.49 -8.65 19.31
C THR A 134 -0.02 -8.34 19.28
N GLU A 135 -0.38 -7.15 18.82
CA GLU A 135 -1.78 -6.71 18.70
C GLU A 135 -2.58 -7.56 17.71
N VAL A 136 -1.99 -7.95 16.58
CA VAL A 136 -2.67 -8.83 15.60
C VAL A 136 -3.02 -10.19 16.22
N VAL A 137 -2.15 -10.74 17.07
CA VAL A 137 -2.43 -11.99 17.79
C VAL A 137 -3.56 -11.79 18.80
N GLU A 138 -3.61 -10.65 19.48
CA GLU A 138 -4.72 -10.30 20.36
C GLU A 138 -6.05 -10.18 19.61
N TYR A 139 -6.07 -9.47 18.48
CA TYR A 139 -7.25 -9.37 17.61
C TYR A 139 -7.73 -10.72 17.10
N GLN A 140 -6.80 -11.60 16.72
CA GLN A 140 -7.17 -12.95 16.32
C GLN A 140 -7.82 -13.72 17.47
N LYS A 141 -7.35 -13.55 18.72
CA LYS A 141 -7.96 -14.20 19.88
C LYS A 141 -9.35 -13.62 20.20
N LEU A 142 -9.49 -12.29 20.15
CA LEU A 142 -10.74 -11.60 20.49
C LEU A 142 -11.84 -11.79 19.44
N ILE A 143 -11.47 -11.80 18.15
CA ILE A 143 -12.43 -11.79 17.04
C ILE A 143 -12.61 -13.20 16.46
N MET A 144 -11.53 -13.83 15.99
CA MET A 144 -11.64 -15.07 15.22
C MET A 144 -12.05 -16.28 16.05
N ARG A 145 -11.81 -16.26 17.36
CA ARG A 145 -12.24 -17.34 18.27
C ARG A 145 -13.59 -17.08 18.94
N ASN A 146 -14.23 -15.94 18.65
CA ASN A 146 -15.52 -15.64 19.24
C ASN A 146 -16.63 -16.41 18.50
N PRO A 147 -17.39 -17.29 19.19
CA PRO A 147 -18.46 -18.06 18.56
C PRO A 147 -19.56 -17.17 17.96
N ILE A 148 -19.86 -16.03 18.58
CA ILE A 148 -20.87 -15.07 18.09
C ILE A 148 -20.47 -14.47 16.75
N PHE A 149 -19.16 -14.26 16.56
CA PHE A 149 -18.63 -13.74 15.30
C PHE A 149 -18.71 -14.80 14.20
N LEU A 150 -18.30 -16.03 14.51
CA LEU A 150 -18.36 -17.15 13.57
C LEU A 150 -19.79 -17.42 13.12
N GLU A 151 -20.75 -17.48 14.03
CA GLU A 151 -22.17 -17.73 13.72
C GLU A 151 -22.78 -16.67 12.77
N ARG A 152 -22.28 -15.43 12.81
CA ARG A 152 -22.81 -14.32 12.01
C ARG A 152 -22.16 -14.14 10.65
N ASP A 153 -20.94 -14.66 10.49
CA ASP A 153 -20.14 -14.48 9.28
C ASP A 153 -20.04 -15.79 8.46
N GLU A 154 -20.06 -16.95 9.12
CA GLU A 154 -20.00 -18.23 8.46
C GLU A 154 -21.28 -18.51 7.67
N GLY A 155 -21.13 -18.85 6.39
CA GLY A 155 -22.25 -19.14 5.49
C GLY A 155 -22.91 -17.92 4.84
N VAL A 156 -22.43 -16.70 5.12
CA VAL A 156 -22.96 -15.46 4.52
C VAL A 156 -22.14 -15.04 3.31
N GLY A 157 -22.82 -14.67 2.21
CA GLY A 157 -22.17 -14.08 1.03
C GLY A 157 -21.26 -15.06 0.28
N ILE A 158 -21.65 -16.33 0.19
CA ILE A 158 -20.95 -17.36 -0.59
C ILE A 158 -21.05 -17.02 -2.08
N ILE A 159 -19.92 -16.93 -2.76
CA ILE A 159 -19.84 -16.68 -4.20
C ILE A 159 -18.99 -17.79 -4.83
N GLY A 160 -19.41 -18.31 -5.98
CA GLY A 160 -18.64 -19.30 -6.73
C GLY A 160 -17.41 -18.71 -7.41
N GLY A 161 -16.40 -19.54 -7.67
CA GLY A 161 -15.17 -19.11 -8.37
C GLY A 161 -15.43 -18.52 -9.77
N GLU A 162 -16.28 -19.17 -10.57
CA GLU A 162 -16.64 -18.71 -11.91
C GLU A 162 -17.46 -17.42 -11.89
N GLU A 163 -18.43 -17.32 -10.97
CA GLU A 163 -19.24 -16.10 -10.78
C GLU A 163 -18.35 -14.90 -10.41
N THR A 164 -17.37 -15.14 -9.55
CA THR A 164 -16.42 -14.11 -9.09
C THR A 164 -15.63 -13.53 -10.26
N ILE A 165 -15.19 -14.39 -11.19
CA ILE A 165 -14.49 -13.97 -12.41
C ILE A 165 -15.45 -13.20 -13.34
N ASN A 166 -16.66 -13.72 -13.55
CA ASN A 166 -17.65 -13.11 -14.44
C ASN A 166 -18.11 -11.72 -13.95
N LEU A 167 -18.17 -11.53 -12.62
CA LEU A 167 -18.48 -10.25 -12.00
C LEU A 167 -17.28 -9.28 -11.96
N GLY A 168 -16.09 -9.73 -12.36
CA GLY A 168 -14.87 -8.93 -12.31
C GLY A 168 -14.38 -8.62 -10.89
N LEU A 169 -14.73 -9.46 -9.91
CA LEU A 169 -14.29 -9.28 -8.53
C LEU A 169 -12.79 -9.61 -8.40
N SER A 170 -12.08 -8.83 -7.59
CA SER A 170 -10.63 -8.95 -7.42
C SER A 170 -10.19 -8.88 -5.94
N GLY A 171 -8.90 -9.14 -5.70
CA GLY A 171 -8.30 -9.03 -4.38
C GLY A 171 -8.84 -10.07 -3.37
N PRO A 172 -9.24 -9.67 -2.15
CA PRO A 172 -9.70 -10.60 -1.13
C PRO A 172 -10.92 -11.44 -1.52
N MET A 173 -11.86 -10.89 -2.31
CA MET A 173 -13.07 -11.62 -2.74
C MET A 173 -12.72 -12.79 -3.69
N LEU A 174 -11.78 -12.55 -4.60
CA LEU A 174 -11.28 -13.59 -5.52
C LEU A 174 -10.55 -14.71 -4.77
N ARG A 175 -9.71 -14.32 -3.80
CA ARG A 175 -8.96 -15.28 -2.96
C ARG A 175 -9.86 -16.08 -2.02
N ALA A 176 -10.92 -15.46 -1.50
CA ALA A 176 -11.91 -16.15 -0.66
C ALA A 176 -12.64 -17.27 -1.42
N SER A 177 -12.81 -17.11 -2.74
CA SER A 177 -13.44 -18.10 -3.62
C SER A 177 -12.51 -19.25 -4.04
N GLY A 178 -11.31 -19.34 -3.44
CA GLY A 178 -10.34 -20.41 -3.68
C GLY A 178 -9.36 -20.16 -4.84
N ILE A 179 -9.49 -19.03 -5.55
CA ILE A 179 -8.60 -18.68 -6.66
C ILE A 179 -7.38 -17.93 -6.09
N GLN A 180 -6.21 -18.58 -6.12
CA GLN A 180 -4.96 -18.00 -5.63
C GLN A 180 -4.37 -17.00 -6.64
N TRP A 181 -4.91 -15.78 -6.64
CA TRP A 181 -4.46 -14.71 -7.53
C TRP A 181 -4.11 -13.44 -6.75
N ASP A 182 -2.90 -12.93 -6.94
CA ASP A 182 -2.43 -11.65 -6.38
C ASP A 182 -1.50 -10.95 -7.39
N LEU A 183 -1.81 -9.68 -7.70
CA LEU A 183 -1.05 -8.89 -8.67
C LEU A 183 0.44 -8.73 -8.28
N ARG A 184 0.76 -8.73 -6.99
CA ARG A 184 2.14 -8.58 -6.51
C ARG A 184 3.03 -9.76 -6.90
N LYS A 185 2.48 -10.97 -6.98
CA LYS A 185 3.23 -12.16 -7.44
C LYS A 185 3.25 -12.30 -8.96
N VAL A 186 2.19 -11.84 -9.64
CA VAL A 186 2.04 -11.96 -11.09
C VAL A 186 2.83 -10.89 -11.83
N ASP A 187 2.54 -9.61 -11.58
CA ASP A 187 3.18 -8.48 -12.29
C ASP A 187 4.51 -8.08 -11.64
N ARG A 188 4.74 -8.49 -10.39
CA ARG A 188 6.02 -8.32 -9.65
C ARG A 188 6.55 -6.88 -9.68
N TYR A 189 5.65 -5.90 -9.57
CA TYR A 189 6.00 -4.49 -9.63
C TYR A 189 6.90 -4.07 -8.46
N GLU A 190 7.65 -2.98 -8.64
CA GLU A 190 8.64 -2.45 -7.69
C GLU A 190 9.73 -3.47 -7.31
N CYS A 191 9.65 -4.07 -6.12
CA CYS A 191 10.60 -5.08 -5.64
C CYS A 191 9.95 -6.27 -4.91
N TYR A 192 8.63 -6.48 -5.09
CA TYR A 192 7.92 -7.61 -4.46
C TYR A 192 8.47 -9.01 -4.81
N ASN A 193 9.27 -9.13 -5.87
CA ASN A 193 9.92 -10.38 -6.28
C ASN A 193 11.07 -10.80 -5.33
N LYS A 194 11.65 -9.88 -4.57
CA LYS A 194 12.78 -10.19 -3.68
C LYS A 194 12.33 -10.71 -2.32
N PHE A 195 11.10 -10.40 -1.93
CA PHE A 195 10.57 -10.75 -0.63
C PHE A 195 9.99 -12.15 -0.63
N ASP A 196 10.28 -12.88 0.44
CA ASP A 196 9.68 -14.17 0.71
C ASP A 196 8.40 -14.00 1.53
N TRP A 197 7.25 -14.16 0.86
CA TRP A 197 5.93 -14.03 1.47
C TRP A 197 4.90 -14.90 0.74
N GLU A 198 3.82 -15.23 1.46
CA GLU A 198 2.78 -16.13 0.98
C GLU A 198 1.42 -15.42 0.83
N VAL A 199 0.70 -15.78 -0.23
CA VAL A 199 -0.68 -15.31 -0.42
C VAL A 199 -1.60 -16.13 0.48
N LYS A 200 -2.09 -15.54 1.57
CA LYS A 200 -3.08 -16.20 2.45
C LYS A 200 -4.47 -16.16 1.83
N TRP A 201 -5.12 -17.33 1.79
CA TRP A 201 -6.49 -17.50 1.27
C TRP A 201 -7.50 -17.93 2.37
N GLN A 202 -7.06 -18.73 3.36
CA GLN A 202 -7.97 -19.27 4.41
C GLN A 202 -8.17 -18.36 5.63
N LYS A 203 -7.22 -17.46 5.95
CA LYS A 203 -7.25 -16.64 7.19
C LYS A 203 -7.56 -15.16 6.96
N LYS A 204 -8.34 -14.88 5.90
CA LYS A 204 -8.86 -13.56 5.54
C LYS A 204 -7.80 -12.44 5.59
N ARG A 205 -8.26 -11.19 5.68
CA ARG A 205 -7.45 -9.96 5.71
C ARG A 205 -6.51 -9.85 6.91
N ILE A 206 -6.74 -10.59 8.01
CA ILE A 206 -5.83 -10.62 9.17
C ILE A 206 -4.52 -11.33 8.82
N GLY A 207 -4.59 -12.45 8.09
CA GLY A 207 -3.37 -13.11 7.60
C GLY A 207 -2.58 -12.22 6.63
N GLU A 208 -3.26 -11.38 5.84
CA GLU A 208 -2.59 -10.41 4.97
C GLU A 208 -1.82 -9.36 5.78
N MET A 209 -2.34 -8.90 6.92
CA MET A 209 -1.62 -7.97 7.78
C MET A 209 -0.31 -8.58 8.31
N GLN A 210 -0.30 -9.85 8.71
CA GLN A 210 0.92 -10.54 9.16
C GLN A 210 1.98 -10.63 8.05
N GLU A 211 1.58 -11.00 6.84
CA GLU A 211 2.49 -11.05 5.68
C GLU A 211 2.99 -9.65 5.28
N SER A 212 2.15 -8.62 5.47
CA SER A 212 2.55 -7.23 5.23
C SER A 212 3.67 -6.80 6.18
N ILE A 213 3.58 -7.18 7.46
CA ILE A 213 4.65 -6.90 8.44
C ILE A 213 5.94 -7.64 8.04
N LYS A 214 5.84 -8.90 7.62
CA LYS A 214 6.99 -9.68 7.14
C LYS A 214 7.68 -8.98 5.96
N ASN A 215 6.90 -8.45 5.01
CA ASN A 215 7.42 -7.68 3.88
C ASN A 215 8.11 -6.39 4.33
N ILE A 216 7.53 -5.67 5.31
CA ILE A 216 8.12 -4.44 5.84
C ILE A 216 9.46 -4.74 6.52
N GLN A 217 9.53 -5.75 7.38
CA GLN A 217 10.77 -6.14 8.06
C GLN A 217 11.88 -6.49 7.05
N GLN A 218 11.58 -7.31 6.04
CA GLN A 218 12.54 -7.64 4.99
C GLN A 218 12.98 -6.40 4.18
N ALA A 219 12.04 -5.50 3.88
CA ALA A 219 12.36 -4.26 3.15
C ALA A 219 13.23 -3.30 3.98
N LEU A 220 13.04 -3.25 5.29
CA LEU A 220 13.85 -2.44 6.21
C LEU A 220 15.27 -3.01 6.38
N GLU A 221 15.43 -4.34 6.43
CA GLU A 221 16.75 -4.98 6.48
C GLU A 221 17.56 -4.75 5.20
N GLU A 222 16.90 -4.78 4.04
CA GLU A 222 17.55 -4.60 2.74
C GLU A 222 17.77 -3.13 2.34
N ILE A 223 17.30 -2.16 3.13
CA ILE A 223 17.33 -0.74 2.75
C ILE A 223 18.76 -0.18 2.72
N SER A 224 19.47 -0.41 1.62
CA SER A 224 20.81 0.14 1.42
C SER A 224 20.77 1.65 1.17
N GLY A 225 21.85 2.35 1.51
CA GLY A 225 22.06 3.74 1.08
C GLY A 225 21.96 3.90 -0.45
N GLY A 226 21.61 5.10 -0.91
CA GLY A 226 21.49 5.40 -2.34
C GLY A 226 20.58 6.61 -2.62
N PRO A 227 20.45 7.03 -3.88
CA PRO A 227 19.55 8.13 -4.26
C PRO A 227 18.09 7.70 -4.16
N TYR A 228 17.22 8.61 -3.70
CA TYR A 228 15.77 8.40 -3.57
C TYR A 228 14.97 8.93 -4.78
N GLU A 229 15.57 9.74 -5.67
CA GLU A 229 15.01 10.19 -6.94
C GLU A 229 16.04 10.00 -8.06
N ASN A 230 15.59 9.56 -9.24
CA ASN A 230 16.44 9.54 -10.42
C ASN A 230 16.46 10.92 -11.11
N LEU A 231 17.36 11.80 -10.65
CA LEU A 231 17.51 13.18 -11.15
C LEU A 231 18.13 13.26 -12.57
N GLU A 232 18.79 12.20 -13.04
CA GLU A 232 19.57 12.22 -14.29
C GLU A 232 18.67 12.40 -15.53
N ASN A 233 17.43 11.91 -15.49
CA ASN A 233 16.48 12.00 -16.62
C ASN A 233 15.70 13.32 -16.73
N ARG A 234 15.81 14.26 -15.78
CA ARG A 234 15.36 15.66 -16.03
C ARG A 234 16.23 16.33 -17.10
N ARG A 235 17.51 15.94 -17.19
CA ARG A 235 18.45 16.54 -18.13
C ARG A 235 18.26 16.05 -19.56
N PHE A 236 17.86 14.80 -19.80
CA PHE A 236 17.76 14.28 -21.18
C PHE A 236 16.70 15.00 -22.04
N HIS A 237 15.54 15.38 -21.48
CA HIS A 237 14.55 16.19 -22.22
C HIS A 237 15.03 17.63 -22.44
N ALA A 238 15.61 18.28 -21.42
CA ALA A 238 16.18 19.63 -21.57
C ALA A 238 17.33 19.67 -22.59
N THR A 239 18.18 18.63 -22.63
CA THR A 239 19.33 18.57 -23.54
C THR A 239 18.89 18.30 -24.98
N ASN A 240 17.81 17.53 -25.19
CA ASN A 240 17.25 17.31 -26.52
C ASN A 240 16.51 18.54 -27.07
N GLU A 241 15.87 19.34 -26.21
CA GLU A 241 15.31 20.64 -26.61
C GLU A 241 16.39 21.69 -26.91
N ILE A 242 17.48 21.71 -26.13
CA ILE A 242 18.62 22.60 -26.38
C ILE A 242 19.35 22.22 -27.66
N LYS A 243 19.57 20.91 -27.91
CA LYS A 243 20.16 20.45 -29.18
C LYS A 243 19.28 20.80 -30.39
N LYS A 244 17.95 20.65 -30.30
CA LYS A 244 17.02 21.05 -31.37
C LYS A 244 17.06 22.55 -31.67
N LYS A 245 17.23 23.41 -30.65
CA LYS A 245 17.35 24.87 -30.81
C LYS A 245 18.69 25.35 -31.37
N ILE A 246 19.75 24.55 -31.27
CA ILE A 246 21.08 24.89 -31.82
C ILE A 246 21.23 24.40 -33.26
N THR A 247 20.44 23.39 -33.67
CA THR A 247 20.43 22.84 -35.03
C THR A 247 19.32 23.40 -35.94
N SER A 248 18.60 24.43 -35.50
CA SER A 248 17.61 25.20 -36.29
C SER A 248 18.09 26.63 -36.44
#